data_AF-A0A073J4H2-F1
#
_entry.id   AF-A0A073J4H2-F1
#
_cell.length_a   1.000
_cell.length_b   1.000
_cell.length_c   1.000
_cell.angle_alpha   90.00
_cell.angle_beta   90.00
_cell.angle_gamma   90.00
#
_symmetry.space_group_name_H-M   'P 1'
#
loop_
_entity.id
_entity.type
_entity.pdbx_description
1 polymer ?
#
loop_
_entity_poly.entity_id
_entity_poly.type
_entity_poly.pdbx_seq_one_letter_code
_entity_poly.pdbx_strand_id
1 'polypeptide(L)'
;MDLQNQQRIKDAAEKYGAENCVVVLGSSDAEGAEIYAETVTNGDPTFAGPLAGVPLGLPVYHVFDEAIREECDPAQWEEQISMMEMVLDPPALAAAVKGMRDEYSKFTL
;
A
#
# COMPACT_ATOMS: atom_id res chain seq x y z
N MET A 1 4.32 9.78 1.28
CA MET A 1 5.28 8.85 1.90
C MET A 1 6.59 9.59 2.04
N ASP A 2 7.19 9.64 3.23
CA ASP A 2 8.48 10.32 3.40
C ASP A 2 9.65 9.52 2.82
N LEU A 3 10.80 10.19 2.69
CA LEU A 3 12.02 9.63 2.09
C LEU A 3 12.59 8.44 2.88
N GLN A 4 12.41 8.40 4.20
CA GLN A 4 12.92 7.30 5.03
C GLN A 4 12.10 6.04 4.80
N ASN A 5 10.78 6.18 4.68
CA ASN A 5 9.88 5.09 4.35
C ASN A 5 10.15 4.55 2.94
N GLN A 6 10.37 5.42 1.95
CA GLN A 6 10.80 5.00 0.61
C GLN A 6 12.10 4.18 0.64
N GLN A 7 13.11 4.65 1.40
CA GLN A 7 14.37 3.92 1.52
C GLN A 7 14.17 2.55 2.16
N ARG A 8 13.38 2.45 3.24
CA ARG A 8 13.11 1.18 3.92
C ARG A 8 12.39 0.18 3.02
N ILE A 9 11.45 0.64 2.20
CA ILE A 9 10.73 -0.21 1.23
C ILE A 9 11.69 -0.70 0.17
N LYS A 10 12.53 0.18 -0.38
CA LYS A 10 13.57 -0.18 -1.34
C LYS A 10 14.53 -1.24 -0.77
N ASP A 11 15.06 -1.00 0.42
CA ASP A 11 15.97 -1.93 1.10
C ASP A 11 15.32 -3.30 1.36
N ALA A 12 14.03 -3.32 1.73
CA ALA A 12 13.29 -4.56 1.93
C ALA A 12 13.11 -5.34 0.63
N ALA A 13 12.69 -4.65 -0.45
CA ALA A 13 12.52 -5.26 -1.77
C ALA A 13 13.84 -5.80 -2.33
N GLU A 14 14.95 -5.08 -2.17
CA GLU A 14 16.29 -5.52 -2.59
C GLU A 14 16.80 -6.70 -1.74
N LYS A 15 16.53 -6.71 -0.44
CA LYS A 15 17.01 -7.73 0.49
C LYS A 15 16.24 -9.05 0.38
N TYR A 16 14.92 -8.99 0.26
CA TYR A 16 14.04 -10.15 0.33
C TYR A 16 13.46 -10.57 -1.02
N GLY A 17 13.57 -9.74 -2.05
CA GLY A 17 12.87 -9.91 -3.33
C GLY A 17 11.48 -9.29 -3.28
N ALA A 18 11.10 -8.62 -4.38
CA ALA A 18 9.82 -7.93 -4.49
C ALA A 18 8.62 -8.89 -4.43
N GLU A 19 8.80 -10.13 -4.88
CA GLU A 19 7.82 -11.22 -4.82
C GLU A 19 7.57 -11.73 -3.38
N ASN A 20 8.48 -11.45 -2.44
CA ASN A 20 8.39 -11.89 -1.04
C ASN A 20 8.04 -10.72 -0.09
N CYS A 21 7.64 -9.58 -0.62
CA CYS A 21 7.30 -8.37 0.14
C CYS A 21 5.91 -7.89 -0.24
N VAL A 22 5.12 -7.44 0.74
CA VAL A 22 3.82 -6.78 0.52
C VAL A 22 3.79 -5.43 1.22
N VAL A 23 3.19 -4.44 0.58
CA VAL A 23 2.94 -3.12 1.16
C VAL A 23 1.48 -3.01 1.57
N VAL A 24 1.22 -2.76 2.85
CA VAL A 24 -0.11 -2.48 3.38
C VAL A 24 -0.19 -1.01 3.79
N LEU A 25 -1.09 -0.26 3.15
CA LEU A 25 -1.32 1.16 3.38
C LEU A 25 -2.51 1.37 4.31
N GLY A 26 -2.41 2.35 5.20
CA GLY A 26 -3.49 2.76 6.11
C GLY A 26 -3.80 4.25 6.02
N SER A 27 -3.79 4.80 4.81
CA SER A 27 -4.11 6.22 4.59
C SER A 27 -5.59 6.47 4.88
N SER A 28 -5.92 7.60 5.51
CA SER A 28 -7.31 8.01 5.70
C SER A 28 -7.86 8.82 4.52
N ASP A 29 -7.02 9.10 3.52
CA ASP A 29 -7.33 9.91 2.34
C ASP A 29 -7.02 9.11 1.06
N ALA A 30 -7.96 9.09 0.12
CA ALA A 30 -7.90 8.26 -1.08
C ALA A 30 -6.85 8.76 -2.08
N GLU A 31 -6.73 10.07 -2.27
CA GLU A 31 -5.72 10.66 -3.16
C GLU A 31 -4.31 10.39 -2.62
N GLY A 32 -4.11 10.56 -1.32
CA GLY A 32 -2.85 10.18 -0.66
C GLY A 32 -2.55 8.68 -0.76
N ALA A 33 -3.57 7.82 -0.62
CA ALA A 33 -3.42 6.37 -0.74
C ALA A 33 -2.97 5.96 -2.15
N GLU A 34 -3.58 6.57 -3.17
CA GLU A 34 -3.25 6.37 -4.58
C GLU A 34 -1.80 6.76 -4.87
N ILE A 35 -1.37 7.95 -4.46
CA ILE A 35 0.02 8.41 -4.64
C ILE A 35 1.00 7.45 -3.95
N TYR A 36 0.69 6.97 -2.75
CA TYR A 36 1.58 6.04 -2.03
C TYR A 36 1.63 4.67 -2.70
N ALA A 37 0.52 4.22 -3.27
CA ALA A 37 0.47 3.00 -4.06
C ALA A 37 1.27 3.12 -5.36
N GLU A 38 1.15 4.26 -6.05
CA GLU A 38 1.96 4.57 -7.24
C GLU A 38 3.47 4.57 -6.89
N THR A 39 3.86 5.23 -5.79
CA THR A 39 5.27 5.29 -5.34
C THR A 39 5.93 3.92 -5.22
N VAL A 40 5.22 2.91 -4.70
CA VAL A 40 5.79 1.57 -4.45
C VAL A 40 5.61 0.61 -5.63
N THR A 41 4.74 0.93 -6.58
CA THR A 41 4.48 0.11 -7.77
C THR A 41 5.24 0.66 -8.98
N ASN A 42 4.94 1.89 -9.38
CA ASN A 42 5.47 2.56 -10.57
C ASN A 42 6.66 3.50 -10.27
N GLY A 43 6.90 3.81 -9.00
CA GLY A 43 7.93 4.75 -8.56
C GLY A 43 7.33 6.11 -8.19
N ASP A 44 8.09 6.91 -7.43
CA ASP A 44 7.63 8.20 -6.93
C ASP A 44 7.39 9.21 -8.08
N PRO A 45 6.16 9.74 -8.26
CA PRO A 45 5.80 10.60 -9.38
C PRO A 45 6.35 12.03 -9.25
N THR A 46 6.87 12.40 -8.08
CA THR A 46 7.49 13.72 -7.85
C THR A 46 8.96 13.76 -8.29
N PHE A 47 9.52 12.61 -8.71
CA PHE A 47 10.92 12.44 -9.11
C PHE A 47 11.91 12.86 -8.02
N ALA A 48 11.50 12.76 -6.75
CA ALA A 48 12.36 13.02 -5.61
C ALA A 48 12.43 11.78 -4.70
N GLY A 49 13.62 11.52 -4.16
CA GLY A 49 13.82 10.47 -3.17
C GLY A 49 14.27 9.10 -3.72
N PRO A 50 14.38 8.10 -2.83
CA PRO A 50 14.92 6.78 -3.16
C PRO A 50 14.15 6.02 -4.24
N LEU A 51 12.85 6.29 -4.39
CA LEU A 51 11.98 5.65 -5.37
C LEU A 51 11.64 6.53 -6.58
N ALA A 52 12.30 7.67 -6.76
CA ALA A 52 12.11 8.56 -7.90
C ALA A 52 12.25 7.80 -9.24
N GLY A 53 11.12 7.55 -9.92
CA GLY A 53 11.09 6.78 -11.17
C GLY A 53 11.61 5.34 -11.06
N VAL A 54 11.60 4.74 -9.87
CA VAL A 54 12.03 3.34 -9.64
C VAL A 54 10.80 2.44 -9.49
N PRO A 55 10.37 1.73 -10.56
CA PRO A 55 9.18 0.89 -10.51
C PRO A 55 9.49 -0.48 -9.87
N LEU A 56 9.32 -0.57 -8.55
CA LEU A 56 9.51 -1.83 -7.83
C LEU A 56 8.44 -2.88 -8.21
N GLY A 57 7.23 -2.45 -8.59
CA GLY A 57 6.12 -3.32 -8.93
C GLY A 57 5.61 -4.17 -7.76
N LEU A 58 5.75 -3.66 -6.53
CA LEU A 58 5.39 -4.39 -5.32
C LEU A 58 3.87 -4.62 -5.22
N PRO A 59 3.41 -5.77 -4.69
CA PRO A 59 2.02 -5.94 -4.32
C PRO A 59 1.64 -4.92 -3.24
N VAL A 60 0.61 -4.13 -3.50
CA VAL A 60 0.14 -3.06 -2.59
C VAL A 60 -1.35 -3.16 -2.32
N TYR A 61 -1.73 -3.04 -1.04
CA TYR A 61 -3.11 -3.17 -0.57
C TYR A 61 -3.42 -2.08 0.45
N HIS A 62 -4.67 -1.61 0.46
CA HIS A 62 -5.15 -0.85 1.60
C HIS A 62 -5.46 -1.82 2.76
N VAL A 63 -5.33 -1.39 4.01
CA VAL A 63 -5.70 -2.22 5.17
C VAL A 63 -7.15 -2.67 5.09
N PHE A 64 -8.03 -1.83 4.53
CA PHE A 64 -9.45 -2.11 4.28
C PHE A 64 -9.75 -2.93 3.02
N ASP A 65 -8.73 -3.37 2.27
CA ASP A 65 -8.94 -4.30 1.16
C ASP A 65 -9.41 -5.65 1.72
N GLU A 66 -10.39 -6.29 1.07
CA GLU A 66 -10.97 -7.56 1.51
C GLU A 66 -9.89 -8.64 1.66
N ALA A 67 -8.92 -8.68 0.74
CA ALA A 67 -7.79 -9.61 0.80
C ALA A 67 -6.92 -9.44 2.05
N ILE A 68 -6.87 -8.23 2.64
CA ILE A 68 -6.18 -7.98 3.90
C ILE A 68 -7.10 -8.26 5.09
N ARG A 69 -8.37 -7.88 4.98
CA ARG A 69 -9.38 -8.10 6.03
C ARG A 69 -9.53 -9.59 6.40
N GLU A 70 -9.47 -10.47 5.40
CA GLU A 70 -9.60 -11.92 5.56
C GLU A 70 -8.42 -12.56 6.31
N GLU A 71 -7.22 -11.98 6.18
CA GLU A 71 -6.00 -12.44 6.87
C GLU A 71 -5.92 -11.93 8.34
N CYS A 72 -6.78 -10.99 8.72
CA CYS A 72 -6.75 -10.36 10.04
C CYS A 72 -7.54 -11.13 11.09
N ASP A 73 -6.98 -11.20 12.31
CA ASP A 73 -7.71 -11.71 13.49
C ASP A 73 -8.97 -10.85 13.74
N PRO A 74 -10.17 -11.45 13.79
CA PRO A 74 -11.41 -10.70 13.94
C PRO A 74 -11.52 -9.91 15.25
N ALA A 75 -10.96 -10.42 16.36
CA ALA A 75 -11.03 -9.74 17.65
C ALA A 75 -10.11 -8.51 17.67
N GLN A 76 -8.92 -8.63 17.10
CA GLN A 76 -8.01 -7.49 16.94
C GLN A 76 -8.54 -6.44 15.96
N TRP A 77 -9.20 -6.87 14.87
CA TRP A 77 -9.85 -5.94 13.95
C TRP A 77 -10.95 -5.13 14.63
N GLU A 78 -11.83 -5.82 15.37
CA GLU A 78 -12.91 -5.17 16.11
C GLU A 78 -12.37 -4.17 17.14
N GLU A 79 -11.29 -4.53 17.85
CA GLU A 79 -10.70 -3.67 18.88
C GLU A 79 -9.96 -2.45 18.28
N GLN A 80 -9.22 -2.64 17.18
CA GLN A 80 -8.26 -1.64 16.69
C GLN A 80 -8.71 -0.87 15.44
N ILE A 81 -9.59 -1.45 14.62
CA ILE A 81 -9.87 -0.96 13.25
C ILE A 81 -11.34 -0.56 13.06
N SER A 82 -12.29 -1.25 13.71
CA SER A 82 -13.74 -1.07 13.52
C SER A 82 -14.22 0.38 13.61
N MET A 83 -13.67 1.16 14.54
CA MET A 83 -14.02 2.57 14.70
C MET A 83 -13.67 3.38 13.45
N MET A 84 -12.51 3.14 12.85
CA MET A 84 -12.09 3.83 11.62
C MET A 84 -12.86 3.35 10.40
N GLU A 85 -13.25 2.08 10.36
CA GLU A 85 -14.10 1.52 9.31
C GLU A 85 -15.47 2.23 9.22
N MET A 86 -16.01 2.67 10.35
CA MET A 86 -17.27 3.44 10.41
C MET A 86 -17.10 4.94 10.12
N VAL A 87 -15.90 5.49 10.27
CA VAL A 87 -15.61 6.92 10.13
C VAL A 87 -15.13 7.27 8.73
N LEU A 88 -14.37 6.38 8.11
CA LEU A 88 -13.77 6.57 6.80
C LEU A 88 -14.69 6.01 5.69
N ASP A 89 -14.20 6.06 4.45
CA ASP A 89 -14.81 5.38 3.29
C ASP A 89 -13.91 4.22 2.85
N PRO A 90 -14.02 3.03 3.49
CA PRO A 90 -13.21 1.87 3.17
C PRO A 90 -13.27 1.48 1.68
N PRO A 91 -14.46 1.44 1.03
CA PRO A 91 -14.55 1.16 -0.41
C PRO A 91 -13.73 2.11 -1.29
N ALA A 92 -13.80 3.42 -1.04
CA ALA A 92 -13.03 4.40 -1.82
C ALA A 92 -11.51 4.23 -1.62
N LEU A 93 -11.08 4.02 -0.37
CA LEU A 93 -9.66 3.82 -0.03
C LEU A 93 -9.09 2.54 -0.66
N ALA A 94 -9.83 1.44 -0.56
CA ALA A 94 -9.43 0.17 -1.17
C ALA A 94 -9.40 0.27 -2.71
N ALA A 95 -10.39 0.93 -3.32
CA ALA A 95 -10.44 1.11 -4.77
C ALA A 95 -9.27 1.95 -5.30
N ALA A 96 -8.89 3.03 -4.62
CA ALA A 96 -7.76 3.88 -5.00
C ALA A 96 -6.44 3.09 -5.06
N VAL A 97 -6.16 2.30 -4.02
CA VAL A 97 -4.96 1.46 -3.98
C VAL A 97 -5.05 0.31 -4.99
N LYS A 98 -6.22 -0.31 -5.13
CA LYS A 98 -6.44 -1.42 -6.08
C LYS A 98 -6.23 -0.98 -7.53
N GLY A 99 -6.61 0.25 -7.90
CA GLY A 99 -6.35 0.79 -9.24
C GLY A 99 -4.85 0.77 -9.59
N MET A 100 -4.02 1.31 -8.69
CA MET A 100 -2.56 1.29 -8.86
C MET A 100 -1.98 -0.13 -8.82
N ARG A 101 -2.54 -1.00 -7.97
CA ARG A 101 -2.15 -2.41 -7.92
C ARG A 101 -2.38 -3.09 -9.27
N ASP A 102 -3.59 -2.98 -9.80
CA ASP A 102 -4.01 -3.67 -11.03
C ASP A 102 -3.21 -3.19 -12.26
N GLU A 103 -2.76 -1.92 -12.28
CA GLU A 103 -2.01 -1.35 -13.39
C GLU A 103 -0.50 -1.62 -13.31
N TYR A 104 0.11 -1.53 -12.12
CA TYR A 104 1.57 -1.44 -11.98
C TYR A 104 2.21 -2.54 -11.12
N SER A 105 1.43 -3.31 -10.35
CA SER A 105 2.01 -4.41 -9.56
C SER A 105 2.39 -5.59 -10.45
N LYS A 106 3.55 -6.19 -10.18
CA LYS A 106 4.02 -7.42 -10.84
C LYS A 106 3.61 -8.69 -10.10
N PHE A 107 3.24 -8.54 -8.83
CA PHE A 107 2.84 -9.61 -7.92
C PHE A 107 1.58 -9.20 -7.17
N THR A 108 0.85 -10.20 -6.67
CA THR A 108 -0.34 -10.04 -5.81
C THR A 108 -0.25 -11.07 -4.69
N LEU A 109 -0.99 -10.84 -3.60
CA LEU A 109 -1.26 -11.87 -2.59
C LEU A 109 -1.98 -13.07 -3.22
#